data_AF-A0A9Q1N0Q5-F1
#
_entry.id   AF-A0A9Q1N0Q5-F1
#
_cell.length_a   1.000
_cell.length_b   1.000
_cell.length_c   1.000
_cell.angle_alpha   90.00
_cell.angle_beta   90.00
_cell.angle_gamma   90.00
#
_symmetry.space_group_name_H-M   'P 1'
#
loop_
_entity.id
_entity.type
_entity.pdbx_description
1 polymer ?
#
loop_
_entity_poly.entity_id
_entity_poly.type
_entity_poly.pdbx_seq_one_letter_code
_entity_poly.pdbx_strand_id
1 'polypeptide(L)'
;MGSGHVVPNSALDPGLVYDATPQDYVNLLCSMNFKEEQFKTFARSSANYDNCSSVDLNYPSFIALYNTDDNFILSEQKFRRTVTNVGLGAATYKTKIKAPKNSKVSVSPQTLVFKNKNEKQSYTLAIRYKGSSDSWIGSTKHKNKGKARWEIVYAV
;
A
#
# COMPACT_ATOMS: atom_id res chain seq x y z
N MET A 1 1.70 15.08 -2.14
CA MET A 1 1.16 15.05 -0.78
C MET A 1 0.60 13.68 -0.46
N GLY A 2 1.47 12.67 -0.36
CA GLY A 2 1.09 11.28 -0.20
C GLY A 2 0.08 10.97 0.91
N SER A 3 0.55 10.59 2.09
CA SER A 3 -0.30 10.44 3.28
C SER A 3 -0.51 11.78 4.01
N GLY A 4 -0.42 12.91 3.29
CA GLY A 4 -0.75 14.24 3.80
C GLY A 4 0.41 15.00 4.44
N HIS A 5 0.06 16.05 5.19
CA HIS A 5 1.03 16.84 5.96
C HIS A 5 1.33 16.13 7.29
N VAL A 6 2.58 16.20 7.73
CA VAL A 6 3.01 15.53 8.96
C VAL A 6 2.31 16.15 10.16
N VAL A 7 1.83 15.30 11.07
CA VAL A 7 1.29 15.69 12.38
C VAL A 7 2.17 15.04 13.46
N PRO A 8 3.23 15.73 13.93
CA PRO A 8 4.28 15.10 14.76
C PRO A 8 3.75 14.45 16.04
N ASN A 9 2.85 15.13 16.75
CA ASN A 9 2.31 14.64 18.02
C ASN A 9 1.53 13.33 17.84
N SER A 10 0.81 13.17 16.72
CA SER A 10 0.10 11.93 16.40
C SER A 10 1.02 10.81 15.93
N ALA A 11 2.19 11.15 15.39
CA ALA A 11 3.19 10.16 14.96
C ALA A 11 3.95 9.53 16.13
N LEU A 12 3.95 10.17 17.31
CA LEU A 12 4.59 9.64 18.52
C LEU A 12 3.86 8.40 19.08
N ASP A 13 2.53 8.36 18.95
CA ASP A 13 1.70 7.23 19.36
C ASP A 13 0.66 6.91 18.27
N PRO A 14 1.05 6.18 17.21
CA PRO A 14 0.19 5.94 16.06
C PRO A 14 -0.85 4.83 16.30
N GLY A 15 -0.77 4.09 17.42
CA GLY A 15 -1.58 2.91 17.73
C GLY A 15 -1.21 1.67 16.90
N LEU A 16 -1.19 1.78 15.57
CA LEU A 16 -0.84 0.72 14.63
C LEU A 16 0.32 1.13 13.71
N VAL A 17 1.19 0.17 13.37
CA VAL A 17 2.27 0.35 12.40
C VAL A 17 2.30 -0.76 11.36
N TYR A 18 2.76 -0.43 10.15
CA TYR A 18 3.04 -1.39 9.09
C TYR A 18 4.53 -1.70 9.10
N ASP A 19 4.91 -2.80 9.75
CA ASP A 19 6.32 -3.21 9.81
C ASP A 19 6.78 -3.85 8.50
N ALA A 20 8.00 -3.54 8.10
CA ALA A 20 8.71 -4.22 7.01
C ALA A 20 10.17 -4.47 7.40
N THR A 21 10.69 -5.61 6.99
CA THR A 21 12.07 -6.03 7.22
C THR A 21 12.95 -5.72 6.01
N PRO A 22 14.29 -5.67 6.14
CA PRO A 22 15.18 -5.56 5.00
C PRO A 22 14.94 -6.64 3.93
N GLN A 23 14.58 -7.86 4.35
CA GLN A 23 14.27 -8.95 3.42
C GLN A 23 13.02 -8.67 2.58
N ASP A 24 12.02 -7.96 3.11
CA ASP A 24 10.82 -7.58 2.34
C ASP A 24 11.16 -6.64 1.18
N TYR A 25 12.16 -5.77 1.36
CA TYR A 25 12.66 -4.92 0.27
C TYR A 25 13.49 -5.69 -0.75
N VAL A 26 14.28 -6.68 -0.32
CA VAL A 26 15.00 -7.58 -1.23
C VAL A 26 14.00 -8.38 -2.09
N ASN A 27 12.93 -8.89 -1.47
CA ASN A 27 11.85 -9.59 -2.17
C ASN A 27 11.16 -8.68 -3.19
N LEU A 28 10.87 -7.43 -2.81
CA LEU A 28 10.33 -6.42 -3.73
C LEU A 28 11.26 -6.19 -4.93
N LEU A 29 12.56 -5.95 -4.68
CA LEU A 29 13.54 -5.74 -5.76
C LEU A 29 13.62 -6.93 -6.71
N CYS A 30 13.60 -8.15 -6.17
CA CYS A 30 13.65 -9.34 -7.01
C CYS A 30 12.40 -9.46 -7.90
N SER A 31 11.23 -9.08 -7.37
CA SER A 31 9.98 -9.15 -8.10
C SER A 31 9.84 -8.16 -9.28
N MET A 32 10.79 -7.23 -9.43
CA MET A 32 10.83 -6.24 -10.52
C MET A 32 11.44 -6.79 -11.82
N ASN A 33 11.75 -8.09 -11.90
CA ASN A 33 12.35 -8.76 -13.07
C ASN A 33 13.66 -8.10 -13.56
N PHE A 34 14.50 -7.63 -12.64
CA PHE A 34 15.86 -7.21 -12.97
C PHE A 34 16.72 -8.40 -13.39
N LYS A 35 17.70 -8.16 -14.26
CA LYS A 35 18.77 -9.14 -14.48
C LYS A 35 19.59 -9.31 -13.19
N GLU A 36 20.15 -10.50 -12.96
CA GLU A 36 20.92 -10.80 -11.76
C GLU A 36 22.04 -9.78 -11.49
N GLU A 37 22.76 -9.34 -12.53
CA GLU A 37 23.81 -8.30 -12.43
C GLU A 37 23.26 -6.96 -11.92
N GLN A 38 22.07 -6.56 -12.38
CA GLN A 38 21.40 -5.33 -11.95
C GLN A 38 20.90 -5.48 -10.51
N PHE A 39 20.30 -6.63 -10.19
CA PHE A 39 19.85 -6.94 -8.83
C PHE A 39 21.01 -6.88 -7.83
N LYS A 40 22.15 -7.52 -8.12
CA LYS A 40 23.35 -7.52 -7.28
C LYS A 40 23.93 -6.11 -7.08
N THR A 41 23.74 -5.22 -8.06
CA THR A 41 24.13 -3.81 -7.93
C THR A 41 23.29 -3.08 -6.87
N PHE A 42 21.98 -3.36 -6.80
CA PHE A 42 21.07 -2.72 -5.84
C PHE A 42 21.06 -3.41 -4.47
N ALA A 43 20.94 -4.73 -4.42
CA ALA A 43 20.79 -5.52 -3.21
C ALA A 43 22.12 -5.89 -2.55
N ARG A 44 23.25 -5.58 -3.20
CA ARG A 44 24.62 -6.03 -2.88
C ARG A 44 24.79 -7.54 -3.05
N SER A 45 26.02 -7.97 -3.28
CA SER A 45 26.37 -9.33 -3.77
C SER A 45 25.95 -10.50 -2.88
N SER A 46 25.62 -10.26 -1.60
CA SER A 46 25.19 -11.30 -0.65
C SER A 46 23.70 -11.61 -0.67
N ALA A 47 22.88 -10.86 -1.42
CA ALA A 47 21.45 -11.11 -1.51
C ALA A 47 21.14 -12.29 -2.44
N ASN A 48 20.28 -13.20 -1.99
CA ASN A 48 19.90 -14.37 -2.77
C ASN A 48 18.87 -13.97 -3.84
N TYR A 49 19.23 -14.15 -5.11
CA TYR A 49 18.40 -13.83 -6.28
C TYR A 49 17.32 -14.90 -6.55
N ASP A 50 17.47 -16.12 -6.01
CA ASP A 50 16.64 -17.26 -6.40
C ASP A 50 15.38 -17.45 -5.52
N ASN A 51 15.28 -16.75 -4.38
CA ASN A 51 14.21 -16.95 -3.40
C ASN A 51 13.24 -15.77 -3.31
N CYS A 52 12.52 -15.51 -4.39
CA CYS A 52 11.70 -14.31 -4.55
C CYS A 52 10.24 -14.61 -4.25
N SER A 53 9.77 -14.14 -3.10
CA SER A 53 8.56 -14.69 -2.45
C SER A 53 7.34 -13.79 -2.50
N SER A 54 7.42 -12.49 -2.84
CA SER A 54 6.23 -11.65 -3.10
C SER A 54 6.56 -10.24 -3.63
N VAL A 55 5.67 -9.69 -4.49
CA VAL A 55 5.56 -8.27 -4.90
C VAL A 55 4.88 -7.38 -3.84
N ASP A 56 4.17 -7.96 -2.88
CA ASP A 56 3.22 -7.25 -2.02
C ASP A 56 3.86 -6.78 -0.71
N LEU A 57 4.66 -5.70 -0.79
CA LEU A 57 5.28 -5.06 0.37
C LEU A 57 4.21 -4.58 1.37
N ASN A 58 4.46 -4.77 2.67
CA ASN A 58 3.60 -4.29 3.74
C ASN A 58 3.68 -2.76 3.93
N TYR A 59 3.19 -2.02 2.93
CA TYR A 59 3.36 -0.59 2.82
C TYR A 59 2.07 0.16 3.24
N PRO A 60 2.15 1.32 3.94
CA PRO A 60 1.00 2.05 4.48
C PRO A 60 0.23 2.85 3.40
N SER A 61 0.20 2.37 2.17
CA SER A 61 -0.61 2.92 1.08
C SER A 61 -0.90 1.86 0.01
N PHE A 62 -1.91 2.15 -0.81
CA PHE A 62 -2.37 1.26 -1.87
C PHE A 62 -2.33 1.97 -3.21
N ILE A 63 -1.89 1.27 -4.25
CA ILE A 63 -1.92 1.75 -5.63
C ILE A 63 -2.41 0.63 -6.53
N ALA A 64 -3.48 0.90 -7.29
CA ALA A 64 -4.04 -0.01 -8.28
C ALA A 64 -3.87 0.62 -9.65
N LEU A 65 -3.13 -0.05 -10.52
CA LEU A 65 -2.79 0.41 -11.86
C LEU A 65 -3.68 -0.31 -12.88
N TYR A 66 -4.27 0.42 -13.82
CA TYR A 66 -4.95 -0.16 -14.98
C TYR A 66 -4.15 0.13 -16.25
N ASN A 67 -4.22 -0.79 -17.20
CA ASN A 67 -3.72 -0.55 -18.55
C ASN A 67 -4.80 0.15 -19.38
N THR A 68 -4.40 1.18 -20.13
CA THR A 68 -5.28 1.91 -21.05
C THR A 68 -5.54 1.15 -22.35
N ASP A 69 -4.63 0.25 -22.72
CA ASP A 69 -4.71 -0.53 -23.96
C ASP A 69 -5.76 -1.66 -23.87
N ASP A 70 -6.13 -2.05 -22.65
CA ASP A 70 -7.06 -3.14 -22.35
C ASP A 70 -8.54 -2.69 -22.38
N ASN A 71 -8.89 -1.68 -23.18
CA ASN A 71 -10.27 -1.15 -23.33
C ASN A 71 -11.00 -0.87 -22.00
N PHE A 72 -10.24 -0.50 -20.95
CA PHE A 72 -10.76 -0.29 -19.60
C PHE A 72 -11.57 -1.49 -19.07
N ILE A 73 -11.03 -2.70 -19.15
CA ILE A 73 -11.63 -3.88 -18.50
C ILE A 73 -11.77 -3.65 -16.98
N LEU A 74 -12.82 -4.22 -16.39
CA LEU A 74 -13.02 -4.24 -14.94
C LEU A 74 -11.96 -5.15 -14.31
N SER A 75 -11.06 -4.58 -13.53
CA SER A 75 -9.98 -5.30 -12.86
C SER A 75 -10.17 -5.35 -11.35
N GLU A 76 -9.61 -6.36 -10.71
CA GLU A 76 -9.56 -6.50 -9.25
C GLU A 76 -8.11 -6.66 -8.81
N GLN A 77 -7.65 -5.79 -7.89
CA GLN A 77 -6.35 -5.91 -7.25
C GLN A 77 -6.53 -6.17 -5.75
N LYS A 78 -5.83 -7.17 -5.23
CA LYS A 78 -5.81 -7.49 -3.79
C LYS A 78 -4.46 -7.11 -3.19
N PHE A 79 -4.51 -6.60 -1.97
CA PHE A 79 -3.37 -6.18 -1.18
C PHE A 79 -3.51 -6.79 0.21
N ARG A 80 -2.53 -7.57 0.64
CA ARG A 80 -2.45 -8.10 1.99
C ARG A 80 -1.57 -7.16 2.82
N ARG A 81 -2.07 -6.78 3.98
CA ARG A 81 -1.31 -5.99 4.95
C ARG A 81 -1.32 -6.65 6.30
N THR A 82 -0.25 -6.40 7.05
CA THR A 82 -0.10 -6.81 8.43
C THR A 82 0.19 -5.56 9.25
N VAL A 83 -0.62 -5.34 10.27
CA VAL A 83 -0.42 -4.23 11.20
C VAL A 83 -0.03 -4.77 12.57
N THR A 84 0.89 -4.06 13.23
CA THR A 84 1.35 -4.36 14.58
C THR A 84 0.75 -3.32 15.54
N ASN A 85 0.15 -3.78 16.65
CA ASN A 85 -0.30 -2.89 17.73
C ASN A 85 0.89 -2.39 18.54
N VAL A 86 1.18 -1.09 18.49
CA VAL A 86 2.23 -0.46 19.30
C VAL A 86 1.69 0.26 20.53
N GLY A 87 0.36 0.36 20.64
CA GLY A 87 -0.33 0.85 21.83
C GLY A 87 -0.11 -0.02 23.06
N LEU A 88 -0.37 0.53 24.24
CA LEU A 88 -0.01 -0.09 25.52
C LEU A 88 -0.89 -1.28 25.95
N GLY A 89 -2.00 -1.54 25.27
CA GLY A 89 -2.95 -2.58 25.71
C GLY A 89 -3.83 -3.13 24.60
N ALA A 90 -4.89 -3.84 25.02
CA ALA A 90 -5.88 -4.40 24.12
C ALA A 90 -6.62 -3.29 23.36
N ALA A 91 -6.85 -3.52 22.06
CA ALA A 91 -7.50 -2.56 21.19
C ALA A 91 -8.29 -3.27 20.09
N THR A 92 -9.43 -2.70 19.70
CA THR A 92 -10.23 -3.18 18.58
C THR A 92 -10.39 -2.06 17.55
N TYR A 93 -9.98 -2.32 16.32
CA TYR A 93 -10.04 -1.38 15.22
C TYR A 93 -11.10 -1.84 14.21
N LYS A 94 -11.96 -0.92 13.76
CA LYS A 94 -12.94 -1.16 12.70
C LYS A 94 -12.57 -0.35 11.46
N THR A 95 -12.59 -1.00 10.31
CA THR A 95 -12.22 -0.37 9.03
C THR A 95 -13.24 0.68 8.60
N LYS A 96 -12.77 1.81 8.05
CA LYS A 96 -13.64 2.83 7.46
C LYS A 96 -13.22 3.15 6.03
N ILE A 97 -13.98 2.61 5.09
CA ILE A 97 -13.62 2.68 3.66
C ILE A 97 -14.17 3.94 3.01
N LYS A 98 -13.30 4.67 2.28
CA LYS A 98 -13.70 5.71 1.32
C LYS A 98 -13.20 5.30 -0.07
N ALA A 99 -14.09 4.75 -0.89
CA ALA A 99 -13.72 4.27 -2.22
C ALA A 99 -13.47 5.45 -3.18
N PRO A 100 -12.42 5.38 -4.03
CA PRO A 100 -12.28 6.25 -5.20
C PRO A 100 -13.51 6.15 -6.12
N LYS A 101 -13.81 7.22 -6.87
CA LYS A 101 -14.86 7.18 -7.92
C LYS A 101 -14.62 5.98 -8.87
N ASN A 102 -15.70 5.44 -9.44
CA ASN A 102 -15.63 4.33 -10.39
C ASN A 102 -14.90 3.08 -9.85
N SER A 103 -14.85 2.91 -8.53
CA SER A 103 -14.26 1.73 -7.89
C SER A 103 -15.13 1.24 -6.73
N LYS A 104 -14.96 -0.04 -6.38
CA LYS A 104 -15.47 -0.66 -5.17
C LYS A 104 -14.28 -1.16 -4.36
N VAL A 105 -14.26 -0.83 -3.07
CA VAL A 105 -13.21 -1.25 -2.14
C VAL A 105 -13.84 -2.09 -1.04
N SER A 106 -13.24 -3.23 -0.73
CA SER A 106 -13.65 -4.11 0.37
C SER A 106 -12.45 -4.56 1.18
N VAL A 107 -12.62 -4.70 2.49
CA VAL A 107 -11.58 -5.17 3.43
C VAL A 107 -12.11 -6.37 4.20
N SER A 108 -11.25 -7.37 4.39
CA SER A 108 -11.54 -8.55 5.21
C SER A 108 -10.33 -8.97 6.06
N PRO A 109 -10.49 -9.16 7.38
CA PRO A 109 -11.70 -8.86 8.17
C PRO A 109 -11.92 -7.34 8.33
N GLN A 110 -13.16 -6.92 8.58
CA GLN A 110 -13.50 -5.51 8.82
C GLN A 110 -13.21 -5.03 10.26
N THR A 111 -12.84 -5.96 11.14
CA THR A 111 -12.52 -5.68 12.53
C THR A 111 -11.27 -6.45 12.91
N LEU A 112 -10.28 -5.75 13.45
CA LEU A 112 -9.05 -6.32 13.99
C LEU A 112 -9.07 -6.18 15.50
N VAL A 113 -8.88 -7.29 16.20
CA VAL A 113 -8.86 -7.35 17.66
C VAL A 113 -7.45 -7.71 18.08
N PHE A 114 -6.84 -6.85 18.90
CA PHE A 114 -5.54 -7.07 19.52
C PHE A 114 -5.74 -7.20 21.02
N LYS A 115 -5.17 -8.23 21.62
CA LYS A 115 -5.21 -8.48 23.06
C LYS A 115 -4.04 -7.79 23.76
N ASN A 116 -2.88 -7.70 23.10
CA ASN A 116 -1.66 -7.19 23.71
C ASN A 116 -0.89 -6.24 22.77
N LYS A 117 0.07 -5.51 23.35
CA LYS A 117 1.10 -4.79 22.61
C LYS A 117 1.95 -5.77 21.78
N ASN A 118 2.40 -5.33 20.62
CA ASN A 118 3.18 -6.05 19.62
C ASN A 118 2.46 -7.23 18.94
N GLU A 119 1.18 -7.43 19.22
CA GLU A 119 0.37 -8.40 18.47
C GLU A 119 0.19 -7.92 17.03
N LYS A 120 0.26 -8.87 16.10
CA LYS A 120 0.13 -8.63 14.66
C LYS A 120 -1.17 -9.23 14.15
N GLN A 121 -1.89 -8.48 13.34
CA GLN A 121 -3.09 -8.95 12.65
C GLN A 121 -2.99 -8.59 11.17
N SER A 122 -3.46 -9.49 10.31
CA SER A 122 -3.47 -9.28 8.86
C SER A 122 -4.88 -9.03 8.34
N TYR A 123 -4.97 -8.23 7.29
CA TYR A 123 -6.19 -8.04 6.50
C TYR A 123 -5.88 -8.01 5.00
N THR A 124 -6.89 -8.24 4.21
CA THR A 124 -6.83 -8.14 2.75
C THR A 124 -7.78 -7.04 2.28
N LEU A 125 -7.24 -6.09 1.53
CA LEU A 125 -7.98 -5.04 0.84
C LEU A 125 -8.10 -5.43 -0.64
N ALA A 126 -9.31 -5.41 -1.18
CA ALA A 126 -9.58 -5.64 -2.59
C ALA A 126 -10.16 -4.36 -3.22
N ILE A 127 -9.59 -3.93 -4.33
CA ILE A 127 -10.07 -2.79 -5.14
C ILE A 127 -10.54 -3.36 -6.47
N ARG A 128 -11.83 -3.19 -6.77
CA ARG A 128 -12.42 -3.45 -8.07
C ARG A 128 -12.62 -2.12 -8.78
N TYR A 129 -11.97 -1.93 -9.93
CA TYR A 129 -11.91 -0.64 -10.60
C TYR A 129 -12.00 -0.81 -12.12
N LYS A 130 -12.55 0.20 -12.78
CA LYS A 130 -12.53 0.33 -14.23
C LYS A 130 -11.76 1.59 -14.56
N GLY A 131 -10.78 1.50 -15.45
CA GLY A 131 -10.10 2.70 -15.94
C GLY A 131 -11.06 3.61 -16.70
N SER A 132 -10.66 4.86 -16.91
CA SER A 132 -11.38 5.81 -17.78
C SER A 132 -10.38 6.82 -18.32
N SER A 133 -10.63 7.30 -19.54
CA SER A 133 -9.88 8.38 -20.18
C SER A 133 -9.77 9.65 -19.33
N ASP A 134 -10.74 9.89 -18.42
CA ASP A 134 -10.92 11.17 -17.74
C ASP A 134 -10.88 11.09 -16.20
N SER A 135 -10.50 9.96 -15.61
CA SER A 135 -10.60 9.76 -14.15
C SER A 135 -9.25 9.58 -13.44
N TRP A 136 -8.54 10.68 -13.24
CA TRP A 136 -7.65 10.81 -12.09
C TRP A 136 -8.48 11.33 -10.91
N ILE A 137 -8.67 10.52 -9.87
CA ILE A 137 -9.50 10.91 -8.72
C ILE A 137 -8.61 11.60 -7.70
N GLY A 138 -8.62 12.93 -7.74
CA GLY A 138 -8.06 13.83 -6.73
C GLY A 138 -8.41 15.27 -7.07
N SER A 139 -9.40 15.86 -6.42
CA SER A 139 -9.84 17.23 -6.70
C SER A 139 -8.98 18.26 -5.97
N THR A 140 -8.25 19.13 -6.70
CA THR A 140 -8.19 20.56 -6.41
C THR A 140 -8.07 21.35 -7.72
N LYS A 141 -8.81 22.45 -7.86
CA LYS A 141 -8.59 23.43 -8.92
C LYS A 141 -7.35 24.25 -8.56
N HIS A 142 -6.30 24.21 -9.38
CA HIS A 142 -5.47 25.39 -9.64
C HIS A 142 -4.79 25.28 -11.01
N LYS A 143 -5.04 26.26 -11.89
CA LYS A 143 -4.32 26.44 -13.16
C LYS A 143 -2.87 26.85 -12.84
N ASN A 144 -1.88 26.04 -13.23
CA ASN A 144 -0.80 26.50 -14.12
C ASN A 144 0.08 25.35 -14.61
N LYS A 145 0.64 25.57 -15.80
CA LYS A 145 1.32 24.65 -16.71
C LYS A 145 2.55 23.97 -16.11
N GLY A 146 2.70 22.68 -16.42
CA GLY A 146 3.99 21.99 -16.48
C GLY A 146 4.41 21.22 -15.22
N LYS A 147 4.86 19.97 -15.47
CA LYS A 147 5.49 18.99 -14.58
C LYS A 147 4.57 18.14 -13.71
N ALA A 148 4.72 16.83 -13.95
CA ALA A 148 4.07 15.71 -13.26
C ALA A 148 4.17 15.87 -11.73
N ARG A 149 3.07 15.55 -11.03
CA ARG A 149 3.03 15.57 -9.57
C ARG A 149 2.11 14.47 -9.04
N TRP A 150 2.67 13.70 -8.10
CA TRP A 150 2.15 12.47 -7.52
C TRP A 150 1.28 12.71 -6.29
N GLU A 151 0.26 11.87 -6.04
CA GLU A 151 -0.43 11.83 -4.75
C GLU A 151 -1.17 10.52 -4.43
N ILE A 152 -1.15 10.11 -3.15
CA ILE A 152 -1.34 8.75 -2.62
C ILE A 152 -2.77 8.52 -2.10
N VAL A 153 -3.21 7.26 -2.12
CA VAL A 153 -4.50 6.78 -1.62
C VAL A 153 -4.42 6.45 -0.13
N TYR A 154 -5.32 7.03 0.66
CA TYR A 154 -5.60 6.58 2.04
C TYR A 154 -6.70 5.52 1.99
N ALA A 155 -6.46 4.39 2.64
CA ALA A 155 -7.52 3.61 3.25
C ALA A 155 -7.26 3.65 4.75
N VAL A 156 -8.21 4.19 5.53
CA VAL A 156 -8.17 4.15 6.99
C VAL A 156 -8.83 2.86 7.47
#